data_AF-A0AAD4KVI5-F1
#
_entry.id   AF-A0AAD4KVI5-F1
#
_cell.length_a   1.000
_cell.length_b   1.000
_cell.length_c   1.000
_cell.angle_alpha   90.00
_cell.angle_beta   90.00
_cell.angle_gamma   90.00
#
_symmetry.space_group_name_H-M   'P 1'
#
loop_
_entity.id
_entity.type
_entity.pdbx_description
1 polymer ?
#
loop_
_entity_poly.entity_id
_entity_poly.type
_entity_poly.pdbx_seq_one_letter_code
_entity_poly.pdbx_strand_id
1 'polypeptide(L)'
;MARDVGSSNTVSKKWLQDNKYTIGFKQTSQYQAAVLKSKGSLHNTTGSLEEGKEIEHIEKVENIRASNTNSKWKIFKRHWRRFWCCYVVAGVVGLAIFLPLFFIYAFPAIAQLMVNNADLPIYSVMIMSPRPDNVIVSLQAGLTVPAGISVNLESITLSLFNRNVTPFQPYVAVNVPGQHLKGRSHVDISNQTVTILNKSQFVAFLREVVYSKCFTLSAKGSTTAHIGALKVPLTLNKDVQLNGLDALSGFSIQEAKLVRRESDGTNFRGVAVIPNYSIVSFALGNVTLNLKAADFVLGQGVIENVVLKPGNNTVDIKGSLSIATVLDNLISIAAAEKSAILKGNLELSASGNATIYEGVHITYYESVLNSLVMTADVPILEVLSDTISGLVGSNTTLSALLNGTNSTLSRLLNGTLESVGQSEVYGALTKLGTILGS
;
A
#
# COMPACT_ATOMS: atom_id res chain seq x y z
N MET A 1 29.78 36.11 -28.87
CA MET A 1 30.14 34.83 -29.51
C MET A 1 29.55 33.72 -28.66
N ALA A 2 28.31 33.33 -28.95
CA ALA A 2 27.94 32.26 -29.87
C ALA A 2 28.08 30.87 -29.23
N ARG A 3 26.92 30.35 -28.79
CA ARG A 3 26.64 28.95 -28.44
C ARG A 3 26.33 28.18 -29.74
N ASP A 4 26.83 26.95 -29.85
CA ASP A 4 26.15 25.74 -30.38
C ASP A 4 27.16 24.57 -30.37
N VAL A 5 26.92 23.40 -29.76
CA VAL A 5 25.97 22.27 -30.02
C VAL A 5 26.68 21.09 -30.71
N GLY A 6 26.50 19.90 -30.15
CA GLY A 6 26.86 18.59 -30.74
C GLY A 6 27.33 17.60 -29.67
N SER A 7 26.44 16.86 -29.00
CA SER A 7 25.85 15.58 -29.42
C SER A 7 26.78 14.37 -29.29
N SER A 8 26.62 13.56 -28.24
CA SER A 8 26.49 12.08 -28.35
C SER A 8 26.05 11.45 -27.03
N ASN A 9 24.84 10.91 -27.01
CA ASN A 9 24.27 10.11 -25.93
C ASN A 9 24.46 8.62 -26.23
N THR A 10 25.21 7.92 -25.38
CA THR A 10 25.31 6.44 -25.27
C THR A 10 25.99 6.22 -23.91
N VAL A 11 25.43 5.56 -22.90
CA VAL A 11 24.83 4.23 -22.83
C VAL A 11 24.02 4.15 -21.53
N SER A 12 22.74 3.75 -21.58
CA SER A 12 22.07 2.89 -20.59
C SER A 12 20.56 2.88 -20.89
N LYS A 13 20.14 1.99 -21.79
CA LYS A 13 18.74 1.60 -21.94
C LYS A 13 18.70 0.08 -22.04
N LYS A 14 18.82 -0.59 -20.90
CA LYS A 14 18.68 -2.04 -20.78
C LYS A 14 17.61 -2.47 -19.76
N TRP A 15 16.57 -1.65 -19.53
CA TRP A 15 15.45 -1.99 -18.63
C TRP A 15 14.09 -1.42 -19.08
N LEU A 16 13.85 -1.30 -20.39
CA LEU A 16 12.53 -0.99 -20.95
C LEU A 16 12.12 -2.01 -22.01
N GLN A 17 12.18 -3.28 -21.65
CA GLN A 17 11.42 -4.34 -22.30
C GLN A 17 10.87 -5.21 -21.18
N ASP A 18 9.68 -4.89 -20.70
CA ASP A 18 8.67 -5.87 -20.32
C ASP A 18 7.35 -5.15 -20.02
N ASN A 19 6.25 -5.76 -20.46
CA ASN A 19 4.84 -5.38 -20.22
C ASN A 19 4.22 -4.29 -21.12
N LYS A 20 4.07 -4.62 -22.41
CA LYS A 20 2.92 -4.16 -23.22
C LYS A 20 1.90 -5.28 -23.34
N TYR A 21 0.88 -5.30 -22.49
CA TYR A 21 -0.34 -6.07 -22.76
C TYR A 21 -1.22 -5.26 -23.72
N THR A 22 -1.10 -5.58 -25.01
CA THR A 22 -2.04 -5.16 -26.05
C THR A 22 -2.83 -6.42 -26.41
N ILE A 23 -4.14 -6.45 -26.14
CA ILE A 23 -5.00 -7.58 -26.50
C ILE A 23 -5.30 -7.46 -28.01
N GLY A 24 -4.40 -7.98 -28.83
CA GLY A 24 -4.64 -8.22 -30.25
C GLY A 24 -5.37 -9.55 -30.43
N PHE A 25 -6.48 -9.53 -31.16
CA PHE A 25 -7.23 -10.71 -31.56
C PHE A 25 -6.30 -11.72 -32.25
N LYS A 26 -6.13 -12.91 -31.66
CA LYS A 26 -5.50 -14.08 -32.30
C LYS A 26 -6.31 -14.45 -33.54
N GLN A 27 -5.75 -14.19 -34.71
CA GLN A 27 -6.21 -14.72 -35.98
C GLN A 27 -5.59 -16.12 -36.14
N THR A 28 -6.39 -17.16 -35.89
CA THR A 28 -5.94 -18.55 -35.96
C THR A 28 -5.58 -18.94 -37.40
N SER A 29 -4.40 -19.52 -37.56
CA SER A 29 -3.72 -19.98 -38.78
C SER A 29 -4.43 -21.10 -39.57
N GLN A 30 -5.62 -21.55 -39.14
CA GLN A 30 -6.39 -22.56 -39.87
C GLN A 30 -7.22 -21.99 -41.04
N TYR A 31 -7.33 -20.66 -41.18
CA TYR A 31 -8.05 -20.04 -42.30
C TYR A 31 -7.17 -19.71 -43.52
N GLN A 32 -5.84 -19.63 -43.38
CA GLN A 32 -4.94 -19.36 -44.52
C GLN A 32 -4.62 -20.61 -45.36
N ALA A 33 -4.66 -21.81 -44.77
CA ALA A 33 -4.43 -23.06 -45.50
C ALA A 33 -5.57 -23.44 -46.46
N ALA A 34 -6.79 -22.91 -46.25
CA ALA A 34 -7.94 -23.15 -47.12
C ALA A 34 -8.02 -22.19 -48.33
N VAL A 35 -7.35 -21.03 -48.26
CA VAL A 35 -7.40 -20.00 -49.30
C VAL A 35 -6.30 -20.16 -50.36
N LEU A 36 -5.20 -20.85 -50.03
CA LEU A 36 -4.13 -21.14 -51.00
C LEU A 36 -4.41 -22.39 -51.86
N LYS A 37 -5.40 -23.23 -51.51
CA LYS A 37 -5.76 -24.44 -52.26
C LYS A 37 -6.81 -24.22 -53.36
N SER A 38 -7.38 -23.01 -53.49
CA SER A 38 -8.45 -22.71 -54.47
C SER A 38 -8.09 -21.69 -55.55
N LYS A 39 -6.85 -21.17 -55.57
CA LYS A 39 -6.41 -20.13 -56.53
C LYS A 39 -5.24 -20.53 -57.44
N GLY A 40 -4.81 -21.78 -57.42
CA GLY A 40 -3.72 -22.28 -58.26
C GLY A 40 -4.12 -23.54 -59.02
N SER A 41 -4.97 -23.42 -60.04
CA SER A 41 -5.00 -24.38 -61.15
C SER A 41 -5.82 -23.80 -62.31
N LEU A 42 -5.16 -22.99 -63.12
CA LEU A 42 -5.51 -22.82 -64.53
C LEU A 42 -4.32 -22.13 -65.22
N HIS A 43 -3.35 -22.93 -65.62
CA HIS A 43 -2.54 -22.59 -66.79
C HIS A 43 -2.13 -23.87 -67.53
N ASN A 44 -2.45 -23.85 -68.82
CA ASN A 44 -1.99 -24.62 -69.99
C ASN A 44 -0.96 -25.73 -69.75
N THR A 45 -1.18 -26.90 -70.38
CA THR A 45 -0.21 -27.51 -71.32
C THR A 45 -0.90 -28.65 -72.10
N THR A 46 -0.90 -28.46 -73.42
CA THR A 46 -0.79 -29.40 -74.55
C THR A 46 -0.76 -30.91 -74.24
N GLY A 47 -1.68 -31.66 -74.86
CA GLY A 47 -1.63 -33.12 -75.02
C GLY A 47 -1.70 -33.49 -76.50
N SER A 48 -0.74 -34.31 -76.92
CA SER A 48 -0.53 -34.85 -78.28
C SER A 48 -1.43 -36.06 -78.57
N LEU A 49 -1.88 -36.14 -79.84
CA LEU A 49 -2.19 -37.29 -80.70
C LEU A 49 -2.61 -38.63 -80.06
N GLU A 50 -3.81 -39.14 -80.37
CA GLU A 50 -4.05 -40.15 -81.43
C GLU A 50 -5.54 -40.59 -81.51
N GLU A 51 -5.94 -40.98 -82.73
CA GLU A 51 -7.03 -41.84 -83.22
C GLU A 51 -8.19 -42.27 -82.28
N GLY A 52 -9.46 -42.27 -82.67
CA GLY A 52 -10.07 -42.07 -83.97
C GLY A 52 -11.58 -42.39 -83.93
N LYS A 53 -12.21 -42.16 -85.09
CA LYS A 53 -13.44 -42.80 -85.60
C LYS A 53 -14.80 -42.32 -85.05
N GLU A 54 -15.50 -41.55 -85.91
CA GLU A 54 -16.91 -41.73 -86.36
C GLU A 54 -18.03 -41.72 -85.26
N ILE A 55 -19.21 -41.09 -85.35
CA ILE A 55 -20.11 -40.73 -86.46
C ILE A 55 -21.08 -39.63 -85.94
N GLU A 56 -21.57 -38.80 -86.87
CA GLU A 56 -22.95 -38.26 -86.97
C GLU A 56 -23.37 -36.94 -86.29
N HIS A 57 -23.64 -35.97 -87.19
CA HIS A 57 -24.69 -34.94 -87.18
C HIS A 57 -25.88 -35.21 -86.20
N ILE A 58 -26.51 -34.20 -85.59
CA ILE A 58 -27.54 -33.34 -86.20
C ILE A 58 -27.93 -32.20 -85.21
N GLU A 59 -28.20 -31.03 -85.80
CA GLU A 59 -29.00 -29.87 -85.34
C GLU A 59 -28.62 -29.01 -84.11
N LYS A 60 -28.38 -27.73 -84.46
CA LYS A 60 -28.58 -26.55 -83.60
C LYS A 60 -30.00 -26.53 -83.02
N VAL A 61 -30.11 -26.62 -81.71
CA VAL A 61 -31.21 -26.01 -80.96
C VAL A 61 -30.62 -24.98 -80.01
N GLU A 62 -30.96 -23.72 -80.28
CA GLU A 62 -30.70 -22.57 -79.42
C GLU A 62 -31.34 -22.83 -78.05
N ASN A 63 -30.51 -23.07 -77.02
CA ASN A 63 -30.98 -23.18 -75.64
C ASN A 63 -30.11 -22.33 -74.71
N ILE A 64 -30.65 -21.14 -74.45
CA ILE A 64 -30.67 -20.39 -73.20
C ILE A 64 -29.90 -21.05 -72.04
N ARG A 65 -28.87 -20.37 -71.51
CA ARG A 65 -28.87 -19.78 -70.15
C ARG A 65 -27.52 -19.19 -69.79
N ALA A 66 -27.53 -17.87 -69.71
CA ALA A 66 -26.52 -17.04 -69.09
C ALA A 66 -26.26 -17.44 -67.63
N SER A 67 -24.99 -17.34 -67.25
CA SER A 67 -24.46 -17.53 -65.90
C SER A 67 -25.07 -16.51 -64.92
N ASN A 68 -25.52 -17.00 -63.75
CA ASN A 68 -26.06 -16.16 -62.68
C ASN A 68 -25.21 -16.31 -61.41
N THR A 69 -24.10 -15.57 -61.36
CA THR A 69 -23.26 -15.43 -60.16
C THR A 69 -23.32 -13.99 -59.64
N ASN A 70 -24.53 -13.46 -59.38
CA ASN A 70 -24.73 -12.19 -58.65
C ASN A 70 -26.07 -12.14 -57.89
N SER A 71 -26.56 -13.29 -57.40
CA SER A 71 -27.97 -13.44 -57.00
C SER A 71 -28.30 -12.92 -55.57
N LYS A 72 -27.48 -13.21 -54.54
CA LYS A 72 -27.86 -12.91 -53.13
C LYS A 72 -27.96 -11.41 -52.81
N TRP A 73 -27.01 -10.60 -53.29
CA TRP A 73 -27.02 -9.14 -53.08
C TRP A 73 -28.10 -8.41 -53.89
N LYS A 74 -28.41 -8.89 -55.10
CA LYS A 74 -29.51 -8.35 -55.93
C LYS A 74 -30.88 -8.70 -55.35
N ILE A 75 -31.05 -9.88 -54.76
CA ILE A 75 -32.27 -10.29 -54.06
C ILE A 75 -32.44 -9.49 -52.76
N PHE A 76 -31.39 -9.31 -51.95
CA PHE A 76 -31.45 -8.51 -50.71
C PHE A 76 -31.80 -7.04 -50.99
N LYS A 77 -31.22 -6.43 -52.03
CA LYS A 77 -31.59 -5.08 -52.49
C LYS A 77 -33.04 -5.00 -52.99
N ARG A 78 -33.53 -6.03 -53.69
CA ARG A 78 -34.92 -6.09 -54.17
C ARG A 78 -35.92 -6.30 -53.02
N HIS A 79 -35.54 -7.03 -51.98
CA HIS A 79 -36.34 -7.26 -50.77
C HIS A 79 -36.41 -6.01 -49.88
N TRP A 80 -35.28 -5.35 -49.65
CA TRP A 80 -35.19 -4.11 -48.89
C TRP A 80 -35.98 -2.97 -49.55
N ARG A 81 -35.95 -2.87 -50.89
CA ARG A 81 -36.73 -1.87 -51.64
C ARG A 81 -38.22 -2.20 -51.72
N ARG A 82 -38.62 -3.47 -51.61
CA ARG A 82 -40.03 -3.93 -51.67
C ARG A 82 -40.75 -3.83 -50.32
N PHE A 83 -40.06 -4.13 -49.22
CA PHE A 83 -40.64 -4.15 -47.86
C PHE A 83 -40.08 -3.06 -46.94
N TRP A 84 -39.51 -1.99 -47.53
CA TRP A 84 -38.90 -0.89 -46.77
C TRP A 84 -39.84 -0.34 -45.70
N CYS A 85 -41.14 -0.16 -46.02
CA CYS A 85 -42.15 0.31 -45.07
C CYS A 85 -42.31 -0.61 -43.85
N CYS A 86 -42.33 -1.94 -44.05
CA CYS A 86 -42.41 -2.90 -42.93
C CYS A 86 -41.15 -2.87 -42.05
N TYR A 87 -39.96 -2.68 -42.63
CA TYR A 87 -38.73 -2.53 -41.86
C TYR A 87 -38.66 -1.19 -41.11
N VAL A 88 -39.22 -0.13 -41.68
CA VAL A 88 -39.35 1.16 -40.98
C VAL A 88 -40.30 1.01 -39.79
N VAL A 89 -41.48 0.40 -39.98
CA VAL A 89 -42.43 0.16 -38.88
C VAL A 89 -41.83 -0.76 -37.81
N ALA A 90 -41.24 -1.89 -38.19
CA ALA A 90 -40.58 -2.80 -37.26
C ALA A 90 -39.39 -2.13 -36.55
N GLY A 91 -38.65 -1.27 -37.25
CA GLY A 91 -37.59 -0.46 -36.67
C GLY A 91 -38.11 0.53 -35.62
N VAL A 92 -39.21 1.23 -35.90
CA VAL A 92 -39.84 2.16 -34.96
C VAL A 92 -40.37 1.42 -33.72
N VAL A 93 -41.08 0.30 -33.91
CA VAL A 93 -41.58 -0.53 -32.80
C VAL A 93 -40.42 -1.10 -31.99
N GLY A 94 -39.39 -1.62 -32.67
CA GLY A 94 -38.18 -2.11 -32.04
C GLY A 94 -37.48 -1.03 -31.22
N LEU A 95 -37.37 0.19 -31.74
CA LEU A 95 -36.75 1.33 -31.05
C LEU A 95 -37.61 1.82 -29.88
N ALA A 96 -38.93 1.82 -30.02
CA ALA A 96 -39.88 2.17 -28.96
C ALA A 96 -39.83 1.20 -27.77
N ILE A 97 -39.51 -0.08 -28.00
CA ILE A 97 -39.32 -1.08 -26.94
C ILE A 97 -37.88 -1.05 -26.42
N PHE A 98 -36.89 -0.98 -27.32
CA PHE A 98 -35.48 -1.01 -26.96
C PHE A 98 -35.06 0.18 -26.11
N LEU A 99 -35.52 1.39 -26.45
CA LEU A 99 -35.06 2.62 -25.82
C LEU A 99 -35.44 2.69 -24.33
N PRO A 100 -36.68 2.40 -23.91
CA PRO A 100 -37.03 2.28 -22.49
C PRO A 100 -36.24 1.18 -21.78
N LEU A 101 -36.12 -0.02 -22.37
CA LEU A 101 -35.38 -1.13 -21.76
C LEU A 101 -33.90 -0.80 -21.58
N PHE A 102 -33.30 -0.13 -22.56
CA PHE A 102 -31.90 0.29 -22.53
C PHE A 102 -31.65 1.29 -21.40
N PHE A 103 -32.46 2.35 -21.30
CA PHE A 103 -32.27 3.38 -20.27
C PHE A 103 -32.63 2.91 -18.86
N ILE A 104 -33.58 1.99 -18.70
CA ILE A 104 -34.00 1.50 -17.38
C ILE A 104 -33.06 0.40 -16.87
N TYR A 105 -32.62 -0.53 -17.72
CA TYR A 105 -31.87 -1.72 -17.27
C TYR A 105 -30.41 -1.74 -17.73
N ALA A 106 -30.16 -1.53 -19.02
CA ALA A 106 -28.79 -1.65 -19.55
C ALA A 106 -27.89 -0.50 -19.09
N PHE A 107 -28.38 0.74 -19.12
CA PHE A 107 -27.58 1.92 -18.82
C PHE A 107 -27.12 1.96 -17.34
N PRO A 108 -27.98 1.73 -16.33
CA PRO A 108 -27.53 1.66 -14.94
C PRO A 108 -26.56 0.51 -14.68
N ALA A 109 -26.78 -0.66 -15.30
CA ALA A 109 -25.88 -1.81 -15.17
C ALA A 109 -24.48 -1.51 -15.74
N ILE A 110 -24.41 -0.84 -16.90
CA ILE A 110 -23.13 -0.40 -17.50
C ILE A 110 -22.44 0.62 -16.59
N ALA A 111 -23.16 1.61 -16.08
CA ALA A 111 -22.61 2.61 -15.18
C ALA A 111 -22.06 1.97 -13.89
N GLN A 112 -22.80 1.01 -13.31
CA GLN A 112 -22.34 0.27 -12.14
C GLN A 112 -21.10 -0.59 -12.45
N LEU A 113 -21.03 -1.22 -13.62
CA LEU A 113 -19.84 -1.95 -14.07
C LEU A 113 -18.62 -1.03 -14.19
N MET A 114 -18.82 0.20 -14.68
CA MET A 114 -17.75 1.19 -14.76
C MET A 114 -17.25 1.58 -13.37
N VAL A 115 -18.15 1.80 -12.39
CA VAL A 115 -17.75 2.04 -11.00
C VAL A 115 -16.99 0.84 -10.44
N ASN A 116 -17.47 -0.38 -10.66
CA ASN A 116 -16.84 -1.61 -10.17
C ASN A 116 -15.44 -1.85 -10.75
N ASN A 117 -15.18 -1.41 -11.97
CA ASN A 117 -13.89 -1.54 -12.65
C ASN A 117 -13.00 -0.30 -12.53
N ALA A 118 -13.51 0.82 -12.02
CA ALA A 118 -12.72 2.05 -11.89
C ALA A 118 -11.59 1.89 -10.86
N ASP A 119 -10.41 2.35 -11.25
CA ASP A 119 -9.27 2.51 -10.35
C ASP A 119 -9.45 3.77 -9.51
N LEU A 120 -9.20 3.64 -8.21
CA LEU A 120 -9.29 4.72 -7.22
C LEU A 120 -7.93 4.89 -6.53
N PRO A 121 -6.92 5.46 -7.20
CA PRO A 121 -5.63 5.72 -6.58
C PRO A 121 -5.81 6.71 -5.43
N ILE A 122 -5.38 6.32 -4.23
CA ILE A 122 -5.33 7.21 -3.07
C ILE A 122 -3.92 7.78 -3.02
N TYR A 123 -3.80 9.11 -3.02
CA TYR A 123 -2.52 9.80 -3.04
C TYR A 123 -2.04 10.16 -1.63
N SER A 124 -2.95 10.58 -0.76
CA SER A 124 -2.63 10.90 0.63
C SER A 124 -3.82 10.73 1.54
N VAL A 125 -3.56 10.29 2.77
CA VAL A 125 -4.53 10.28 3.86
C VAL A 125 -3.89 10.96 5.06
N MET A 126 -4.64 11.81 5.75
CA MET A 126 -4.19 12.43 7.00
C MET A 126 -5.23 12.19 8.08
N ILE A 127 -4.80 11.60 9.19
CA ILE A 127 -5.60 11.38 10.39
C ILE A 127 -4.99 12.26 11.47
N MET A 128 -5.66 13.38 11.74
CA MET A 128 -5.18 14.45 12.59
C MET A 128 -6.12 14.64 13.79
N SER A 129 -5.63 15.34 14.81
CA SER A 129 -6.40 15.72 16.01
C SER A 129 -7.22 14.56 16.60
N PRO A 130 -6.56 13.45 16.98
CA PRO A 130 -7.25 12.30 17.55
C PRO A 130 -7.97 12.68 18.84
N ARG A 131 -9.24 12.27 18.95
CA ARG A 131 -10.05 12.32 20.17
C ARG A 131 -10.57 10.91 20.47
N PRO A 132 -11.07 10.64 21.69
CA PRO A 132 -11.56 9.31 22.06
C PRO A 132 -12.66 8.73 21.15
N ASP A 133 -13.48 9.59 20.54
CA ASP A 133 -14.65 9.21 19.74
C ASP A 133 -14.63 9.75 18.31
N ASN A 134 -13.67 10.58 17.93
CA ASN A 134 -13.58 11.15 16.60
C ASN A 134 -12.14 11.49 16.21
N VAL A 135 -11.92 11.65 14.91
CA VAL A 135 -10.66 12.05 14.31
C VAL A 135 -10.95 13.07 13.20
N ILE A 136 -9.97 13.90 12.86
CA ILE A 136 -10.04 14.75 11.68
C ILE A 136 -9.37 14.01 10.52
N VAL A 137 -10.13 13.77 9.46
CA VAL A 137 -9.64 13.07 8.26
C VAL A 137 -9.52 14.04 7.10
N SER A 138 -8.40 13.96 6.40
CA SER A 138 -8.25 14.50 5.05
C SER A 138 -7.82 13.39 4.10
N LEU A 139 -8.35 13.41 2.88
CA LEU A 139 -8.13 12.39 1.87
C LEU A 139 -7.98 13.07 0.52
N GLN A 140 -6.97 12.66 -0.24
CA GLN A 140 -6.84 13.02 -1.64
C GLN A 140 -6.77 11.74 -2.46
N ALA A 141 -7.68 11.61 -3.42
CA ALA A 141 -7.77 10.47 -4.32
C ALA A 141 -7.96 10.92 -5.77
N GLY A 142 -7.60 10.06 -6.71
CA GLY A 142 -7.84 10.25 -8.13
C GLY A 142 -9.04 9.44 -8.59
N LEU A 143 -9.71 9.95 -9.62
CA LEU A 143 -10.77 9.24 -10.32
C LEU A 143 -10.70 9.56 -11.81
N THR A 144 -10.84 8.54 -12.66
CA THR A 144 -10.83 8.72 -14.11
C THR A 144 -12.19 8.35 -14.70
N VAL A 145 -12.78 9.30 -15.41
CA VAL A 145 -13.99 9.13 -16.22
C VAL A 145 -13.58 9.03 -17.69
N PRO A 146 -14.20 8.14 -18.50
CA PRO A 146 -13.92 8.04 -19.93
C PRO A 146 -14.11 9.37 -20.68
N ALA A 147 -13.31 9.56 -21.73
CA ALA A 147 -13.36 10.76 -22.55
C ALA A 147 -14.76 10.98 -23.17
N GLY A 148 -15.20 12.23 -23.20
CA GLY A 148 -16.51 12.62 -23.76
C GLY A 148 -17.69 12.49 -22.80
N ILE A 149 -17.48 11.96 -21.59
CA ILE A 149 -18.53 11.84 -20.56
C ILE A 149 -18.22 12.83 -19.41
N SER A 150 -19.25 13.55 -18.98
CA SER A 150 -19.22 14.39 -17.79
C SER A 150 -20.22 13.84 -16.79
N VAL A 151 -19.79 13.61 -15.55
CA VAL A 151 -20.62 13.02 -14.50
C VAL A 151 -20.69 13.97 -13.32
N ASN A 152 -21.89 14.33 -12.88
CA ASN A 152 -22.08 14.97 -11.58
C ASN A 152 -22.44 13.89 -10.57
N LEU A 153 -21.55 13.64 -9.62
CA LEU A 153 -21.81 12.73 -8.52
C LEU A 153 -22.48 13.49 -7.37
N GLU A 154 -23.62 13.03 -6.87
CA GLU A 154 -24.17 13.53 -5.62
C GLU A 154 -23.26 13.16 -4.44
N SER A 155 -23.40 13.88 -3.33
CA SER A 155 -22.67 13.56 -2.10
C SER A 155 -22.88 12.11 -1.69
N ILE A 156 -21.82 11.43 -1.29
CA ILE A 156 -21.86 10.03 -0.87
C ILE A 156 -21.28 9.89 0.54
N THR A 157 -22.00 9.18 1.40
CA THR A 157 -21.44 8.71 2.67
C THR A 157 -20.79 7.35 2.47
N LEU A 158 -19.48 7.29 2.69
CA LEU A 158 -18.67 6.08 2.61
C LEU A 158 -18.51 5.50 4.01
N SER A 159 -19.11 4.34 4.22
CA SER A 159 -18.90 3.51 5.39
C SER A 159 -17.62 2.69 5.20
N LEU A 160 -16.62 2.94 6.04
CA LEU A 160 -15.38 2.17 6.10
C LEU A 160 -15.57 0.99 7.05
N PHE A 161 -15.12 -0.20 6.65
CA PHE A 161 -15.37 -1.44 7.36
C PHE A 161 -14.26 -2.47 7.14
N ASN A 162 -14.22 -3.51 7.97
CA ASN A 162 -13.31 -4.64 7.79
C ASN A 162 -14.03 -5.71 6.95
N ARG A 163 -13.50 -6.03 5.77
CA ARG A 163 -14.11 -6.93 4.77
C ARG A 163 -14.47 -8.31 5.32
N ASN A 164 -13.66 -8.82 6.24
CA ASN A 164 -13.75 -10.18 6.78
C ASN A 164 -14.74 -10.32 7.95
N VAL A 165 -15.46 -9.25 8.32
CA VAL A 165 -16.38 -9.24 9.47
C VAL A 165 -17.82 -9.36 9.01
N THR A 166 -18.52 -10.37 9.53
CA THR A 166 -19.95 -10.60 9.34
C THR A 166 -20.66 -10.70 10.71
N PRO A 167 -21.78 -10.00 10.93
CA PRO A 167 -22.50 -9.10 10.01
C PRO A 167 -21.73 -7.80 9.71
N PHE A 168 -22.18 -7.03 8.71
CA PHE A 168 -21.56 -5.76 8.31
C PHE A 168 -21.48 -4.77 9.48
N GLN A 169 -20.26 -4.40 9.87
CA GLN A 169 -19.97 -3.49 10.98
C GLN A 169 -18.98 -2.40 10.54
N PRO A 170 -19.47 -1.21 10.15
CA PRO A 170 -18.59 -0.11 9.80
C PRO A 170 -17.95 0.50 11.05
N TYR A 171 -16.68 0.88 10.95
CA TYR A 171 -15.96 1.54 12.03
C TYR A 171 -15.99 3.06 11.93
N VAL A 172 -16.17 3.60 10.73
CA VAL A 172 -16.16 5.04 10.44
C VAL A 172 -17.09 5.32 9.25
N ALA A 173 -17.70 6.51 9.21
CA ALA A 173 -18.37 7.04 8.02
C ALA A 173 -17.74 8.37 7.58
N VAL A 174 -17.34 8.46 6.31
CA VAL A 174 -16.73 9.65 5.70
C VAL A 174 -17.69 10.22 4.66
N ASN A 175 -17.85 11.54 4.60
CA ASN A 175 -18.76 12.18 3.66
C ASN A 175 -17.96 12.79 2.53
N VAL A 176 -18.16 12.28 1.33
CA VAL A 176 -17.58 12.87 0.13
C VAL A 176 -18.61 13.85 -0.44
N PRO A 177 -18.27 15.16 -0.54
CA PRO A 177 -19.19 16.13 -1.13
C PRO A 177 -19.40 15.82 -2.61
N GLY A 178 -20.50 16.34 -3.18
CA GLY A 178 -20.79 16.14 -4.60
C GLY A 178 -19.65 16.63 -5.49
N GLN A 179 -19.35 15.87 -6.55
CA GLN A 179 -18.19 16.12 -7.41
C GLN A 179 -18.61 16.24 -8.87
N HIS A 180 -18.00 17.19 -9.58
CA HIS A 180 -18.07 17.25 -11.04
C HIS A 180 -16.85 16.53 -11.62
N LEU A 181 -17.10 15.42 -12.31
CA LEU A 181 -16.06 14.51 -12.80
C LEU A 181 -16.01 14.55 -14.32
N LYS A 182 -14.82 14.83 -14.86
CA LYS A 182 -14.57 14.86 -16.30
C LYS A 182 -13.12 14.49 -16.59
N GLY A 183 -12.91 13.45 -17.39
CA GLY A 183 -11.56 12.95 -17.66
C GLY A 183 -10.87 12.50 -16.36
N ARG A 184 -9.63 12.96 -16.14
CA ARG A 184 -8.94 12.77 -14.85
C ARG A 184 -9.38 13.86 -13.88
N SER A 185 -9.93 13.44 -12.75
CA SER A 185 -10.42 14.33 -11.70
C SER A 185 -9.83 13.89 -10.35
N HIS A 186 -9.80 14.83 -9.42
CA HIS A 186 -9.35 14.59 -8.05
C HIS A 186 -10.54 14.71 -7.11
N VAL A 187 -10.55 13.88 -6.07
CA VAL A 187 -11.50 13.93 -4.98
C VAL A 187 -10.72 14.33 -3.74
N ASP A 188 -11.06 15.50 -3.21
CA ASP A 188 -10.42 16.07 -2.03
C ASP A 188 -11.43 16.17 -0.89
N ILE A 189 -11.09 15.56 0.24
CA ILE A 189 -11.78 15.70 1.52
C ILE A 189 -10.79 16.42 2.43
N SER A 190 -11.18 17.57 2.96
CA SER A 190 -10.30 18.40 3.78
C SER A 190 -10.91 18.62 5.15
N ASN A 191 -10.14 18.29 6.20
CA ASN A 191 -10.46 18.58 7.60
C ASN A 191 -11.86 18.15 8.03
N GLN A 192 -12.31 16.97 7.58
CA GLN A 192 -13.60 16.46 7.98
C GLN A 192 -13.49 15.80 9.36
N THR A 193 -14.28 16.26 10.33
CA THR A 193 -14.46 15.52 11.60
C THR A 193 -15.28 14.27 11.35
N VAL A 194 -14.72 13.13 11.74
CA VAL A 194 -15.26 11.81 11.49
C VAL A 194 -15.41 11.09 12.83
N THR A 195 -16.64 10.63 13.11
CA THR A 195 -16.96 9.89 14.33
C THR A 195 -16.60 8.41 14.17
N ILE A 196 -16.00 7.85 15.21
CA ILE A 196 -15.70 6.42 15.30
C ILE A 196 -16.99 5.71 15.73
N LEU A 197 -17.58 4.94 14.80
CA LEU A 197 -18.85 4.23 14.99
C LEU A 197 -18.65 2.93 15.79
N ASN A 198 -17.53 2.25 15.56
CA ASN A 198 -17.20 1.00 16.24
C ASN A 198 -15.70 0.96 16.57
N LYS A 199 -15.39 1.16 17.85
CA LYS A 199 -14.00 1.25 18.34
C LYS A 199 -13.24 -0.06 18.17
N SER A 200 -13.85 -1.23 18.39
CA SER A 200 -13.14 -2.50 18.27
C SER A 200 -12.77 -2.80 16.82
N GLN A 201 -13.68 -2.52 15.89
CA GLN A 201 -13.41 -2.64 14.45
C GLN A 201 -12.38 -1.61 13.98
N PHE A 202 -12.39 -0.40 14.53
CA PHE A 202 -11.37 0.62 14.25
C PHE A 202 -9.98 0.19 14.74
N VAL A 203 -9.88 -0.37 15.96
CA VAL A 203 -8.61 -0.91 16.49
C VAL A 203 -8.12 -2.09 15.64
N ALA A 204 -9.01 -2.98 15.20
CA ALA A 204 -8.64 -4.07 14.30
C ALA A 204 -8.07 -3.55 12.98
N PHE A 205 -8.71 -2.52 12.40
CA PHE A 205 -8.20 -1.85 11.20
C PHE A 205 -6.83 -1.21 11.45
N LEU A 206 -6.67 -0.42 12.51
CA LEU A 206 -5.39 0.21 12.85
C LEU A 206 -4.28 -0.83 13.09
N ARG A 207 -4.60 -1.97 13.68
CA ARG A 207 -3.65 -3.09 13.83
C ARG A 207 -3.23 -3.64 12.47
N GLU A 208 -4.16 -3.85 11.52
CA GLU A 208 -3.78 -4.28 10.17
C GLU A 208 -2.85 -3.27 9.49
N VAL A 209 -3.18 -1.97 9.61
CA VAL A 209 -2.39 -0.86 9.06
C VAL A 209 -0.99 -0.79 9.65
N VAL A 210 -0.84 -0.95 10.97
CA VAL A 210 0.45 -0.86 11.65
C VAL A 210 1.34 -2.07 11.37
N TYR A 211 0.82 -3.29 11.44
CA TYR A 211 1.64 -4.50 11.44
C TYR A 211 1.89 -5.09 10.04
N SER A 212 1.11 -4.69 9.03
CA SER A 212 1.22 -5.27 7.69
C SER A 212 2.05 -4.39 6.75
N LYS A 213 2.73 -5.03 5.78
CA LYS A 213 3.38 -4.31 4.65
C LYS A 213 2.36 -3.66 3.72
N CYS A 214 1.26 -4.36 3.47
CA CYS A 214 0.12 -3.84 2.74
C CYS A 214 -1.17 -4.24 3.48
N PHE A 215 -2.18 -3.39 3.42
CA PHE A 215 -3.50 -3.65 3.99
C PHE A 215 -4.59 -3.30 2.97
N THR A 216 -5.81 -3.77 3.20
CA THR A 216 -6.95 -3.46 2.34
C THR A 216 -7.88 -2.45 3.01
N LEU A 217 -8.08 -1.29 2.39
CA LEU A 217 -9.10 -0.33 2.78
C LEU A 217 -10.41 -0.65 2.06
N SER A 218 -11.43 -1.05 2.81
CA SER A 218 -12.76 -1.34 2.28
C SER A 218 -13.74 -0.20 2.57
N ALA A 219 -14.42 0.27 1.53
CA ALA A 219 -15.44 1.32 1.61
C ALA A 219 -16.73 0.91 0.90
N LYS A 220 -17.87 1.23 1.50
CA LYS A 220 -19.20 1.00 0.92
C LYS A 220 -20.10 2.22 1.08
N GLY A 221 -20.78 2.61 0.02
CA GLY A 221 -21.77 3.69 0.03
C GLY A 221 -22.63 3.68 -1.23
N SER A 222 -23.76 4.36 -1.19
CA SER A 222 -24.65 4.51 -2.35
C SER A 222 -24.89 5.98 -2.64
N THR A 223 -24.99 6.34 -3.91
CA THR A 223 -25.21 7.71 -4.39
C THR A 223 -25.91 7.71 -5.74
N THR A 224 -26.24 8.89 -6.26
CA THR A 224 -26.76 9.06 -7.62
C THR A 224 -25.74 9.83 -8.46
N ALA A 225 -25.45 9.31 -9.65
CA ALA A 225 -24.72 10.06 -10.67
C ALA A 225 -25.69 10.65 -11.70
N HIS A 226 -25.41 11.88 -12.12
CA HIS A 226 -26.10 12.55 -13.21
C HIS A 226 -25.20 12.61 -14.44
N ILE A 227 -25.64 12.00 -15.53
CA ILE A 227 -24.97 12.02 -16.83
C ILE A 227 -25.89 12.78 -17.80
N GLY A 228 -25.62 14.07 -17.98
CA GLY A 228 -26.59 14.97 -18.61
C GLY A 228 -27.88 15.04 -17.80
N ALA A 229 -29.03 14.71 -18.41
CA ALA A 229 -30.32 14.67 -17.73
C ALA A 229 -30.65 13.30 -17.08
N LEU A 230 -29.80 12.29 -17.28
CA LEU A 230 -30.04 10.93 -16.80
C LEU A 230 -29.55 10.78 -15.37
N LYS A 231 -30.42 10.25 -14.50
CA LYS A 231 -30.09 9.89 -13.11
C LYS A 231 -29.80 8.41 -13.02
N VAL A 232 -28.67 8.06 -12.43
CA VAL A 232 -28.23 6.67 -12.30
C VAL A 232 -27.87 6.39 -10.85
N PRO A 233 -28.59 5.49 -10.16
CA PRO A 233 -28.19 5.05 -8.83
C PRO A 233 -26.91 4.21 -8.94
N LEU A 234 -25.94 4.51 -8.09
CA LEU A 234 -24.65 3.83 -8.03
C LEU A 234 -24.38 3.37 -6.61
N THR A 235 -23.81 2.18 -6.48
CA THR A 235 -23.28 1.69 -5.20
C THR A 235 -21.79 1.49 -5.33
N LEU A 236 -21.02 2.21 -4.52
CA LEU A 236 -19.60 1.97 -4.33
C LEU A 236 -19.44 0.87 -3.29
N ASN A 237 -18.76 -0.20 -3.65
CA ASN A 237 -18.30 -1.24 -2.75
C ASN A 237 -16.92 -1.67 -3.22
N LYS A 238 -15.88 -1.07 -2.62
CA LYS A 238 -14.52 -1.13 -3.14
C LYS A 238 -13.53 -1.55 -2.08
N ASP A 239 -12.51 -2.24 -2.55
CA ASP A 239 -11.29 -2.57 -1.83
C ASP A 239 -10.14 -1.86 -2.53
N VAL A 240 -9.35 -1.13 -1.74
CA VAL A 240 -8.14 -0.46 -2.22
C VAL A 240 -6.98 -0.99 -1.40
N GLN A 241 -5.99 -1.57 -2.08
CA GLN A 241 -4.77 -2.03 -1.43
C GLN A 241 -3.83 -0.84 -1.21
N LEU A 242 -3.35 -0.67 0.01
CA LEU A 242 -2.47 0.41 0.42
C LEU A 242 -1.26 -0.15 1.18
N ASN A 243 -0.16 0.59 1.19
CA ASN A 243 1.00 0.26 2.02
C ASN A 243 0.67 0.54 3.49
N GLY A 244 0.96 -0.42 4.35
CA GLY A 244 0.92 -0.25 5.81
C GLY A 244 2.24 0.29 6.34
N LEU A 245 2.41 0.26 7.66
CA LEU A 245 3.60 0.76 8.34
C LEU A 245 4.68 -0.31 8.52
N ASP A 246 4.42 -1.57 8.16
CA ASP A 246 5.36 -2.69 8.29
C ASP A 246 5.97 -2.81 9.69
N ALA A 247 5.14 -2.70 10.73
CA ALA A 247 5.56 -2.71 12.13
C ALA A 247 6.65 -1.67 12.47
N LEU A 248 6.71 -0.56 11.72
CA LEU A 248 7.77 0.46 11.81
C LEU A 248 9.17 -0.11 11.55
N SER A 249 9.28 -1.07 10.63
CA SER A 249 10.54 -1.71 10.26
C SER A 249 11.59 -0.68 9.80
N GLY A 250 12.82 -0.84 10.28
CA GLY A 250 13.88 0.15 10.08
C GLY A 250 13.85 1.31 11.08
N PHE A 251 13.09 1.19 12.17
CA PHE A 251 13.31 2.01 13.36
C PHE A 251 14.79 1.98 13.76
N SER A 252 15.36 3.15 14.04
CA SER A 252 16.77 3.26 14.40
C SER A 252 16.97 4.39 15.40
N ILE A 253 17.94 4.22 16.30
CA ILE A 253 18.37 5.25 17.23
C ILE A 253 19.69 5.80 16.69
N GLN A 254 19.70 7.07 16.28
CA GLN A 254 20.89 7.75 15.76
C GLN A 254 21.80 8.21 16.89
N GLU A 255 21.21 8.69 17.99
CA GLU A 255 21.96 9.18 19.14
C GLU A 255 21.28 8.69 20.42
N ALA A 256 22.09 8.31 21.40
CA ALA A 256 21.63 7.85 22.71
C ALA A 256 22.63 8.29 23.78
N LYS A 257 22.20 9.20 24.65
CA LYS A 257 23.08 9.87 25.62
C LYS A 257 22.45 9.85 27.00
N LEU A 258 23.23 9.44 28.00
CA LEU A 258 22.87 9.67 29.39
C LEU A 258 23.28 11.07 29.79
N VAL A 259 22.34 11.81 30.37
CA VAL A 259 22.54 13.18 30.84
C VAL A 259 22.40 13.25 32.35
N ARG A 260 23.00 14.28 32.95
CA ARG A 260 22.77 14.59 34.35
C ARG A 260 21.26 14.72 34.58
N ARG A 261 20.78 14.08 35.65
CA ARG A 261 19.35 14.07 35.97
C ARG A 261 18.82 15.51 36.09
N GLU A 262 17.87 15.82 35.24
CA GLU A 262 17.20 17.12 35.15
C GLU A 262 16.08 17.21 36.21
N SER A 263 15.51 18.40 36.40
CA SER A 263 14.48 18.65 37.41
C SER A 263 13.17 17.89 37.18
N ASP A 264 12.90 17.53 35.92
CA ASP A 264 11.75 16.70 35.51
C ASP A 264 12.02 15.19 35.64
N GLY A 265 13.23 14.81 36.06
CA GLY A 265 13.67 13.41 36.15
C GLY A 265 14.25 12.84 34.85
N THR A 266 14.39 13.62 33.78
CA THR A 266 15.05 13.18 32.56
C THR A 266 16.53 12.89 32.85
N ASN A 267 17.01 11.69 32.49
CA ASN A 267 18.45 11.35 32.50
C ASN A 267 18.90 10.63 31.23
N PHE A 268 18.02 10.53 30.23
CA PHE A 268 18.30 9.96 28.92
C PHE A 268 17.77 10.89 27.84
N ARG A 269 18.60 11.13 26.81
CA ARG A 269 18.22 11.85 25.60
C ARG A 269 18.65 11.03 24.41
N GLY A 270 17.80 10.96 23.39
CA GLY A 270 18.15 10.30 22.16
C GLY A 270 17.46 10.91 20.96
N VAL A 271 17.97 10.57 19.78
CA VAL A 271 17.37 10.93 18.49
C VAL A 271 17.07 9.64 17.77
N ALA A 272 15.81 9.44 17.38
CA ALA A 272 15.38 8.25 16.66
C ALA A 272 14.77 8.61 15.31
N VAL A 273 14.84 7.66 14.39
CA VAL A 273 14.12 7.70 13.12
C VAL A 273 13.01 6.67 13.14
N ILE A 274 11.80 7.13 12.85
CA ILE A 274 10.61 6.30 12.73
C ILE A 274 10.17 6.31 11.25
N PRO A 275 10.41 5.21 10.51
CA PRO A 275 9.93 5.09 9.14
C PRO A 275 8.41 4.94 9.07
N ASN A 276 7.82 5.54 8.05
CA ASN A 276 6.43 5.35 7.67
C ASN A 276 6.36 5.06 6.17
N TYR A 277 6.24 3.79 5.82
CA TYR A 277 6.13 3.35 4.42
C TYR A 277 4.72 3.56 3.83
N SER A 278 3.76 3.96 4.66
CA SER A 278 2.39 4.23 4.23
C SER A 278 2.25 5.61 3.60
N ILE A 279 1.14 5.82 2.89
CA ILE A 279 0.70 7.15 2.41
C ILE A 279 -0.12 7.92 3.45
N VAL A 280 -0.23 7.37 4.67
CA VAL A 280 -1.08 7.88 5.74
C VAL A 280 -0.23 8.67 6.72
N SER A 281 -0.65 9.89 7.03
CA SER A 281 -0.09 10.68 8.12
C SER A 281 -0.92 10.51 9.39
N PHE A 282 -0.27 10.32 10.54
CA PHE A 282 -0.93 10.16 11.84
C PHE A 282 -0.43 11.20 12.83
N ALA A 283 -1.32 11.99 13.41
CA ALA A 283 -1.01 12.73 14.63
C ALA A 283 -1.19 11.80 15.83
N LEU A 284 -0.10 11.46 16.51
CA LEU A 284 -0.13 10.63 17.71
C LEU A 284 -0.09 11.47 18.99
N GLY A 285 0.48 12.69 18.93
CA GLY A 285 0.67 13.52 20.12
C GLY A 285 1.86 13.05 20.94
N ASN A 286 1.76 13.09 22.27
CA ASN A 286 2.83 12.65 23.15
C ASN A 286 2.79 11.12 23.28
N VAL A 287 3.85 10.46 22.84
CA VAL A 287 3.99 9.01 22.86
C VAL A 287 4.98 8.61 23.94
N THR A 288 4.54 7.77 24.87
CA THR A 288 5.40 7.15 25.88
C THR A 288 5.74 5.74 25.43
N LEU A 289 7.04 5.42 25.48
CA LEU A 289 7.62 4.14 25.14
C LEU A 289 8.30 3.54 26.37
N ASN A 290 8.18 2.23 26.55
CA ASN A 290 9.02 1.47 27.48
C ASN A 290 10.34 1.15 26.78
N LEU A 291 11.45 1.60 27.36
CA LEU A 291 12.80 1.30 26.87
C LEU A 291 13.27 -0.01 27.50
N LYS A 292 13.71 -0.95 26.67
CA LYS A 292 14.02 -2.33 27.06
C LYS A 292 15.36 -2.77 26.47
N ALA A 293 16.01 -3.71 27.14
CA ALA A 293 17.07 -4.53 26.59
C ALA A 293 16.77 -5.98 26.96
N ALA A 294 16.78 -6.88 25.97
CA ALA A 294 16.12 -8.18 26.09
C ALA A 294 14.69 -8.03 26.66
N ASP A 295 14.36 -8.77 27.72
CA ASP A 295 13.06 -8.73 28.39
C ASP A 295 12.96 -7.72 29.55
N PHE A 296 14.04 -6.99 29.84
CA PHE A 296 14.09 -6.07 30.99
C PHE A 296 13.68 -4.66 30.60
N VAL A 297 12.70 -4.11 31.31
CA VAL A 297 12.33 -2.69 31.20
C VAL A 297 13.38 -1.87 31.94
N LEU A 298 14.20 -1.14 31.18
CA LEU A 298 15.25 -0.28 31.71
C LEU A 298 14.72 1.10 32.10
N GLY A 299 13.59 1.52 31.51
CA GLY A 299 13.06 2.84 31.73
C GLY A 299 11.92 3.20 30.80
N GLN A 300 11.63 4.49 30.73
CA GLN A 300 10.61 5.05 29.85
C GLN A 300 11.17 6.23 29.07
N GLY A 301 10.77 6.33 27.81
CA GLY A 301 11.06 7.45 26.92
C GLY A 301 9.75 8.10 26.47
N VAL A 302 9.77 9.41 26.31
CA VAL A 302 8.66 10.22 25.82
C VAL A 302 9.12 10.94 24.57
N ILE A 303 8.26 10.89 23.55
CA ILE A 303 8.40 11.65 22.31
C ILE A 303 7.23 12.62 22.27
N GLU A 304 7.53 13.92 22.23
CA GLU A 304 6.52 14.98 22.29
C GLU A 304 5.99 15.30 20.89
N ASN A 305 4.67 15.55 20.78
CA ASN A 305 4.03 16.04 19.56
C ASN A 305 4.33 15.25 18.27
N VAL A 306 4.31 13.92 18.37
CA VAL A 306 4.59 13.03 17.25
C VAL A 306 3.51 13.19 16.17
N VAL A 307 3.97 13.54 14.97
CA VAL A 307 3.20 13.46 13.74
C VAL A 307 3.98 12.60 12.76
N LEU A 308 3.51 11.37 12.55
CA LEU A 308 4.16 10.42 11.67
C LEU A 308 3.71 10.70 10.23
N LYS A 309 4.58 11.26 9.41
CA LYS A 309 4.34 11.56 7.98
C LYS A 309 4.95 10.46 7.10
N PRO A 310 4.47 10.27 5.85
CA PRO A 310 5.11 9.36 4.90
C PRO A 310 6.63 9.62 4.77
N GLY A 311 7.43 8.57 4.83
CA GLY A 311 8.89 8.62 4.84
C GLY A 311 9.50 8.51 6.24
N ASN A 312 10.75 8.97 6.38
CA ASN A 312 11.50 8.89 7.63
C ASN A 312 11.23 10.10 8.51
N ASN A 313 10.81 9.86 9.75
CA ASN A 313 10.51 10.91 10.73
C ASN A 313 11.58 10.89 11.83
N THR A 314 12.41 11.93 11.88
CA THR A 314 13.39 12.11 12.97
C THR A 314 12.71 12.75 14.16
N VAL A 315 12.86 12.16 15.34
CA VAL A 315 12.20 12.59 16.57
C VAL A 315 13.15 12.54 17.77
N ASP A 316 12.98 13.48 18.68
CA ASP A 316 13.74 13.54 19.92
C ASP A 316 13.03 12.73 21.01
N ILE A 317 13.78 11.86 21.69
CA ILE A 317 13.34 11.06 22.82
C ILE A 317 13.93 11.67 24.09
N LYS A 318 13.08 11.95 25.08
CA LYS A 318 13.48 12.30 26.45
C LYS A 318 13.02 11.20 27.38
N GLY A 319 13.88 10.69 28.25
CA GLY A 319 13.53 9.57 29.08
C GLY A 319 14.22 9.50 30.41
N SER A 320 13.76 8.53 31.19
CA SER A 320 14.39 8.10 32.43
C SER A 320 14.81 6.64 32.32
N LEU A 321 16.11 6.38 32.39
CA LEU A 321 16.72 5.05 32.46
C LEU A 321 17.23 4.74 33.87
N SER A 322 16.97 3.52 34.34
CA SER A 322 17.45 2.99 35.60
C SER A 322 18.79 2.28 35.41
N ILE A 323 19.87 2.98 35.74
CA ILE A 323 21.24 2.44 35.70
C ILE A 323 21.37 1.23 36.64
N ALA A 324 20.70 1.27 37.81
CA ALA A 324 20.67 0.14 38.74
C ALA A 324 20.10 -1.12 38.08
N THR A 325 18.97 -0.99 37.39
CA THR A 325 18.33 -2.13 36.68
C THR A 325 19.22 -2.67 35.57
N VAL A 326 19.95 -1.82 34.86
CA VAL A 326 20.94 -2.25 33.87
C VAL A 326 22.06 -3.05 34.53
N LEU A 327 22.62 -2.56 35.63
CA LEU A 327 23.72 -3.21 36.35
C LEU A 327 23.30 -4.54 36.98
N ASP A 328 22.12 -4.60 37.60
CA ASP A 328 21.60 -5.80 38.26
C ASP A 328 21.30 -6.93 37.26
N ASN A 329 20.98 -6.58 36.00
CA ASN A 329 20.63 -7.53 34.94
C ASN A 329 21.70 -7.63 33.85
N LEU A 330 22.90 -7.07 34.07
CA LEU A 330 23.93 -6.92 33.05
C LEU A 330 24.33 -8.27 32.43
N ILE A 331 24.47 -9.33 33.23
CA ILE A 331 24.80 -10.67 32.74
C ILE A 331 23.68 -11.21 31.84
N SER A 332 22.43 -11.08 32.28
CA SER A 332 21.27 -11.60 31.53
C SER A 332 21.09 -10.85 30.21
N ILE A 333 21.26 -9.52 30.22
CA ILE A 333 21.24 -8.69 29.01
C ILE A 333 22.42 -9.08 28.09
N ALA A 334 23.63 -9.20 28.63
CA ALA A 334 24.80 -9.58 27.82
C ALA A 334 24.69 -10.99 27.21
N ALA A 335 24.05 -11.92 27.92
CA ALA A 335 23.78 -13.26 27.43
C ALA A 335 22.71 -13.26 26.33
N ALA A 336 21.61 -12.53 26.52
CA ALA A 336 20.53 -12.41 25.54
C ALA A 336 21.01 -11.71 24.26
N GLU A 337 21.81 -10.64 24.41
CA GLU A 337 22.28 -9.80 23.30
C GLU A 337 23.65 -10.22 22.76
N LYS A 338 24.09 -11.46 23.03
CA LYS A 338 25.42 -11.97 22.64
C LYS A 338 25.75 -11.71 21.17
N SER A 339 24.77 -11.90 20.27
CA SER A 339 24.94 -11.71 18.83
C SER A 339 25.21 -10.25 18.45
N ALA A 340 24.48 -9.30 19.06
CA ALA A 340 24.68 -7.87 18.84
C ALA A 340 26.02 -7.42 19.43
N ILE A 341 26.32 -7.84 20.66
CA ILE A 341 27.56 -7.45 21.38
C ILE A 341 28.80 -7.93 20.63
N LEU A 342 28.77 -9.14 20.06
CA LEU A 342 29.87 -9.66 19.24
C LEU A 342 30.13 -8.83 17.98
N LYS A 343 29.15 -8.06 17.51
CA LYS A 343 29.29 -7.10 16.39
C LYS A 343 29.65 -5.69 16.86
N GLY A 344 29.84 -5.48 18.16
CA GLY A 344 30.10 -4.17 18.77
C GLY A 344 28.84 -3.35 19.06
N ASN A 345 27.65 -3.95 18.93
CA ASN A 345 26.37 -3.27 19.08
C ASN A 345 25.61 -3.78 20.31
N LEU A 346 24.69 -2.98 20.82
CA LEU A 346 23.70 -3.36 21.82
C LEU A 346 22.32 -3.23 21.16
N GLU A 347 21.56 -4.32 21.13
CA GLU A 347 20.17 -4.26 20.69
C GLU A 347 19.35 -3.63 21.82
N LEU A 348 18.69 -2.51 21.51
CA LEU A 348 17.72 -1.88 22.38
C LEU A 348 16.34 -2.06 21.75
N SER A 349 15.36 -2.39 22.58
CA SER A 349 13.98 -2.47 22.14
C SER A 349 13.11 -1.41 22.82
N ALA A 350 12.07 -0.98 22.11
CA ALA A 350 11.08 -0.06 22.60
C ALA A 350 9.69 -0.62 22.35
N SER A 351 8.81 -0.53 23.34
CA SER A 351 7.40 -0.88 23.16
C SER A 351 6.48 0.27 23.54
N GLY A 352 5.32 0.40 22.90
CA GLY A 352 4.33 1.41 23.29
C GLY A 352 3.89 1.27 24.75
N ASN A 353 3.51 2.40 25.35
CA ASN A 353 2.92 2.45 26.68
C ASN A 353 1.66 3.33 26.69
N ALA A 354 1.81 4.60 26.35
CA ALA A 354 0.72 5.58 26.38
C ALA A 354 0.78 6.51 25.16
N THR A 355 -0.38 7.05 24.77
CA THR A 355 -0.50 8.02 23.69
C THR A 355 -1.47 9.09 24.12
N ILE A 356 -0.95 10.29 24.39
CA ILE A 356 -1.72 11.40 24.96
C ILE A 356 -1.74 12.55 23.95
N TYR A 357 -2.94 12.96 23.56
CA TYR A 357 -3.15 14.12 22.69
C TYR A 357 -3.96 15.17 23.45
N GLU A 358 -3.44 16.40 23.54
CA GLU A 358 -4.07 17.52 24.28
C GLU A 358 -4.52 17.14 25.72
N GLY A 359 -3.73 16.32 26.41
CA GLY A 359 -4.01 15.88 27.78
C GLY A 359 -4.99 14.71 27.92
N VAL A 360 -5.43 14.11 26.80
CA VAL A 360 -6.37 12.98 26.79
C VAL A 360 -5.71 11.72 26.22
N HIS A 361 -5.92 10.59 26.89
CA HIS A 361 -5.46 9.28 26.42
C HIS A 361 -6.23 8.82 25.17
N ILE A 362 -5.48 8.40 24.16
CA ILE A 362 -6.00 7.90 22.89
C ILE A 362 -5.92 6.37 22.88
N THR A 363 -6.89 5.74 23.54
CA THR A 363 -6.85 4.30 23.87
C THR A 363 -6.82 3.37 22.65
N TYR A 364 -7.36 3.80 21.50
CA TYR A 364 -7.26 3.00 20.27
C TYR A 364 -5.85 2.98 19.68
N TYR A 365 -5.05 4.04 19.87
CA TYR A 365 -3.63 4.00 19.51
C TYR A 365 -2.84 3.18 20.51
N GLU A 366 -3.07 3.37 21.81
CA GLU A 366 -2.42 2.59 22.87
C GLU A 366 -2.64 1.09 22.69
N SER A 367 -3.87 0.67 22.36
CA SER A 367 -4.21 -0.74 22.13
C SER A 367 -3.40 -1.39 21.00
N VAL A 368 -2.94 -0.61 20.03
CA VAL A 368 -2.15 -1.08 18.89
C VAL A 368 -0.67 -0.96 19.20
N LEU A 369 -0.21 0.21 19.66
CA LEU A 369 1.20 0.51 19.90
C LEU A 369 1.79 -0.24 21.09
N ASN A 370 1.00 -0.58 22.12
CA ASN A 370 1.50 -1.30 23.29
C ASN A 370 1.93 -2.73 22.97
N SER A 371 1.38 -3.30 21.89
CA SER A 371 1.78 -4.61 21.38
C SER A 371 2.94 -4.51 20.37
N LEU A 372 3.37 -3.31 20.00
CA LEU A 372 4.42 -3.10 19.01
C LEU A 372 5.75 -3.07 19.71
N VAL A 373 6.68 -3.92 19.26
CA VAL A 373 8.07 -3.93 19.74
C VAL A 373 8.95 -3.53 18.56
N MET A 374 9.67 -2.43 18.73
CA MET A 374 10.65 -1.93 17.78
C MET A 374 12.04 -2.25 18.33
N THR A 375 12.94 -2.75 17.51
CA THR A 375 14.33 -3.03 17.90
C THR A 375 15.28 -2.13 17.11
N ALA A 376 16.37 -1.72 17.75
CA ALA A 376 17.42 -0.91 17.14
C ALA A 376 18.79 -1.34 17.69
N ASP A 377 19.75 -1.51 16.79
CA ASP A 377 21.15 -1.70 17.14
C ASP A 377 21.79 -0.35 17.45
N VAL A 378 22.40 -0.22 18.63
CA VAL A 378 23.15 0.97 19.03
C VAL A 378 24.62 0.61 19.28
N PRO A 379 25.61 1.33 18.72
CA PRO A 379 27.02 1.05 18.97
C PRO A 379 27.36 1.19 20.45
N ILE A 380 27.96 0.16 21.05
CA ILE A 380 28.28 0.12 22.48
C ILE A 380 29.23 1.27 22.86
N LEU A 381 30.22 1.56 22.02
CA LEU A 381 31.24 2.57 22.28
C LEU A 381 30.65 3.99 22.32
N GLU A 382 29.67 4.29 21.47
CA GLU A 382 28.97 5.58 21.49
C GLU A 382 28.16 5.74 22.77
N VAL A 383 27.36 4.73 23.13
CA VAL A 383 26.58 4.75 24.38
C VAL A 383 27.48 4.92 25.59
N LEU A 384 28.59 4.19 25.66
CA LEU A 384 29.52 4.26 26.80
C LEU A 384 30.31 5.57 26.85
N SER A 385 30.86 6.04 25.73
CA SER A 385 31.63 7.29 25.69
C SER A 385 30.75 8.50 26.01
N ASP A 386 29.53 8.53 25.49
CA ASP A 386 28.55 9.58 25.80
C ASP A 386 28.08 9.48 27.26
N THR A 387 27.88 8.27 27.77
CA THR A 387 27.53 8.04 29.19
C THR A 387 28.64 8.51 30.13
N ILE A 388 29.89 8.13 29.85
CA ILE A 388 31.05 8.49 30.67
C ILE A 388 31.26 10.01 30.58
N SER A 389 31.17 10.62 29.40
CA SER A 389 31.30 12.08 29.26
C SER A 389 30.18 12.83 30.00
N GLY A 390 28.94 12.35 29.91
CA GLY A 390 27.80 12.90 30.64
C GLY A 390 27.90 12.75 32.16
N LEU A 391 28.52 11.67 32.64
CA LEU A 391 28.68 11.37 34.07
C LEU A 391 29.96 11.97 34.67
N VAL A 392 31.08 12.05 33.95
CA VAL A 392 32.34 12.65 34.41
C VAL A 392 32.24 14.17 34.53
N GLY A 393 31.29 14.81 33.84
CA GLY A 393 30.88 16.19 34.13
C GLY A 393 30.15 16.37 35.48
N SER A 394 29.87 15.29 36.21
CA SER A 394 29.32 15.32 37.56
C SER A 394 30.42 15.06 38.60
N ASN A 395 30.44 15.81 39.71
CA ASN A 395 31.38 15.60 40.84
C ASN A 395 31.19 14.25 41.57
N THR A 396 30.42 13.33 41.00
CA THR A 396 30.32 11.94 41.45
C THR A 396 31.48 11.18 40.84
N THR A 397 32.51 10.94 41.64
CA THR A 397 33.70 10.25 41.18
C THR A 397 33.32 8.85 40.70
N LEU A 398 33.82 8.45 39.53
CA LEU A 398 33.67 7.10 38.97
C LEU A 398 34.02 6.01 40.02
N SER A 399 34.92 6.34 40.95
CA SER A 399 35.29 5.53 42.12
C SER A 399 34.16 5.29 43.13
N ALA A 400 33.19 6.19 43.30
CA ALA A 400 32.03 5.96 44.16
C ALA A 400 31.04 4.95 43.54
N LEU A 401 30.90 4.98 42.21
CA LEU A 401 30.13 3.99 41.46
C LEU A 401 30.85 2.64 41.49
N LEU A 402 32.16 2.62 41.24
CA LEU A 402 32.99 1.41 41.26
C LEU A 402 33.12 0.79 42.66
N ASN A 403 33.16 1.59 43.72
CA ASN A 403 33.16 1.07 45.10
C ASN A 403 31.81 0.45 45.49
N GLY A 404 30.69 0.96 44.96
CA GLY A 404 29.40 0.27 45.03
C GLY A 404 29.43 -1.06 44.27
N THR A 405 30.06 -1.08 43.09
CA THR A 405 30.22 -2.30 42.30
C THR A 405 31.12 -3.33 42.94
N ASN A 406 32.09 -3.00 43.80
CA ASN A 406 32.89 -4.03 44.46
C ASN A 406 32.05 -5.01 45.28
N SER A 407 30.90 -4.58 45.80
CA SER A 407 29.98 -5.46 46.55
C SER A 407 29.06 -6.31 45.65
N THR A 408 28.73 -5.84 44.45
CA THR A 408 27.93 -6.59 43.47
C THR A 408 28.78 -7.44 42.54
N LEU A 409 29.94 -6.96 42.09
CA LEU A 409 30.97 -7.74 41.38
C LEU A 409 31.50 -8.88 42.26
N SER A 410 31.73 -8.67 43.56
CA SER A 410 32.15 -9.76 44.46
C SER A 410 31.03 -10.78 44.70
N ARG A 411 29.77 -10.34 44.74
CA ARG A 411 28.60 -11.25 44.74
C ARG A 411 28.40 -11.95 43.40
N LEU A 412 28.75 -11.31 42.28
CA LEU A 412 28.75 -11.90 40.93
C LEU A 412 29.85 -12.96 40.82
N LEU A 413 31.09 -12.66 41.23
CA LEU A 413 32.21 -13.61 41.26
C LEU A 413 31.94 -14.82 42.16
N ASN A 414 31.29 -14.61 43.33
CA ASN A 414 30.91 -15.72 44.22
C ASN A 414 29.64 -16.47 43.77
N GLY A 415 28.69 -15.81 43.09
CA GLY A 415 27.44 -16.43 42.63
C GLY A 415 27.55 -17.15 41.29
N THR A 416 28.53 -16.80 40.44
CA THR A 416 28.78 -17.45 39.14
C THR A 416 29.52 -18.79 39.22
N LEU A 417 29.84 -19.27 40.42
CA LEU A 417 30.53 -20.56 40.58
C LEU A 417 29.59 -21.78 40.49
N GLU A 418 28.26 -21.60 40.39
CA GLU A 418 27.32 -22.74 40.45
C GLU A 418 26.42 -22.98 39.22
N SER A 419 26.25 -22.07 38.25
CA SER A 419 25.16 -22.25 37.25
C SER A 419 25.42 -21.98 35.77
N VAL A 420 26.58 -21.46 35.33
CA VAL A 420 26.84 -21.25 33.89
C VAL A 420 28.28 -21.60 33.55
N GLY A 421 28.47 -22.43 32.52
CA GLY A 421 29.78 -22.95 32.09
C GLY A 421 30.85 -21.87 31.95
N GLN A 422 31.97 -22.08 32.65
CA GLN A 422 33.02 -21.08 32.91
C GLN A 422 33.69 -20.47 31.66
N SER A 423 33.71 -21.12 30.50
CA SER A 423 34.55 -20.65 29.38
C SER A 423 33.87 -19.60 28.49
N GLU A 424 32.55 -19.64 28.34
CA GLU A 424 31.85 -18.77 27.38
C GLU A 424 31.52 -17.39 27.95
N VAL A 425 31.17 -17.34 29.23
CA VAL A 425 30.88 -16.08 29.96
C VAL A 425 32.17 -15.29 30.18
N TYR A 426 33.27 -15.96 30.51
CA TYR A 426 34.59 -15.32 30.60
C TYR A 426 35.02 -14.74 29.26
N GLY A 427 34.78 -15.43 28.14
CA GLY A 427 35.09 -14.90 26.80
C GLY A 427 34.31 -13.63 26.43
N ALA A 428 33.03 -13.55 26.79
CA ALA A 428 32.20 -12.36 26.55
C ALA A 428 32.59 -11.19 27.48
N LEU A 429 32.81 -11.46 28.77
CA LEU A 429 33.23 -10.45 29.75
C LEU A 429 34.65 -9.94 29.51
N THR A 430 35.58 -10.80 29.08
CA THR A 430 36.96 -10.39 28.76
C THR A 430 36.97 -9.49 27.51
N LYS A 431 36.15 -9.81 26.49
CA LYS A 431 35.99 -8.94 25.31
C LYS A 431 35.34 -7.60 25.65
N LEU A 432 34.31 -7.59 26.49
CA LEU A 432 33.73 -6.35 27.02
C LEU A 432 34.76 -5.54 27.81
N GLY A 433 35.57 -6.17 28.67
CA GLY A 433 36.66 -5.54 29.38
C GLY A 433 37.77 -4.98 28.48
N THR A 434 38.03 -5.63 27.35
CA THR A 434 39.01 -5.15 26.35
C THR A 434 38.47 -3.95 25.57
N ILE A 435 37.16 -3.95 25.23
CA ILE A 435 36.47 -2.81 24.61
C ILE A 435 36.38 -1.61 25.55
N LEU A 436 36.27 -1.85 26.86
CA LEU A 436 36.21 -0.82 27.91
C LEU A 436 37.57 -0.29 28.35
N GLY A 437 38.66 -0.97 28.02
CA GLY A 437 40.02 -0.68 28.48
C GLY A 437 40.97 -0.11 27.42
N SER A 438 40.47 0.23 26.22
CA SER A 438 41.25 0.78 25.10
C SER A 438 40.75 2.16 24.68
#